data_AF-A0A2G9S3L2-F1
#
_entry.id   AF-A0A2G9S3L2-F1
#
_cell.length_a   1.000
_cell.length_b   1.000
_cell.length_c   1.000
_cell.angle_alpha   90.00
_cell.angle_beta   90.00
_cell.angle_gamma   90.00
#
_symmetry.space_group_name_H-M   'P 1'
#
loop_
_entity.id
_entity.type
_entity.pdbx_description
1 polymer ?
#
loop_
_entity_poly.entity_id
_entity_poly.type
_entity_poly.pdbx_seq_one_letter_code
_entity_poly.pdbx_strand_id
1 'polypeptide(L)' 'MCQIKSQPLVHFMLMTHPNLYRVDNLSDEGALNINDKTIPQPPILQLSVEKLNRDGAYLLDAGTV' A
#
# COMPACT_ATOMS: atom_id res chain seq x y z
N MET A 1 7.16 -14.05 -15.45
CA MET A 1 7.36 -13.15 -16.60
C MET A 1 6.07 -12.83 -17.37
N CYS A 2 5.11 -13.75 -17.53
CA CYS A 2 3.88 -13.45 -18.29
C CYS A 2 3.07 -12.27 -17.71
N GLN A 3 2.96 -12.18 -16.38
CA GLN A 3 2.21 -11.11 -15.72
C GLN A 3 2.70 -9.69 -16.09
N ILE A 4 4.01 -9.49 -16.24
CA ILE A 4 4.60 -8.20 -16.63
C ILE A 4 4.09 -7.75 -18.01
N LYS A 5 3.84 -8.69 -18.92
CA LYS A 5 3.44 -8.39 -20.30
C LYS A 5 1.94 -8.24 -20.46
N SER A 6 1.15 -8.70 -19.50
CA SER A 6 -0.31 -8.80 -19.62
C SER A 6 -1.07 -7.92 -18.63
N GLN A 7 -0.43 -7.48 -17.54
CA GLN A 7 -1.09 -6.67 -16.52
C GLN A 7 -1.27 -5.22 -16.98
N PRO A 8 -2.41 -4.57 -16.66
CA PRO A 8 -2.57 -3.14 -16.85
C PRO A 8 -1.49 -2.35 -16.10
N LEU A 9 -1.13 -1.18 -16.62
CA LEU A 9 -0.02 -0.36 -16.09
C LEU A 9 -0.09 -0.14 -14.58
N VAL A 10 -1.28 0.13 -14.04
CA VAL A 10 -1.47 0.37 -12.59
C VAL A 10 -1.06 -0.84 -11.73
N HIS A 11 -1.41 -2.05 -12.15
CA HIS A 11 -1.03 -3.28 -11.45
C HIS A 11 0.44 -3.63 -11.69
N PHE A 12 0.94 -3.38 -12.91
CA PHE A 12 2.35 -3.57 -13.24
C PHE A 12 3.28 -2.69 -12.39
N MET A 13 2.90 -1.43 -12.14
CA MET A 13 3.64 -0.54 -11.26
C MET A 13 3.76 -1.13 -9.84
N LEU A 14 2.67 -1.64 -9.27
CA LEU A 14 2.68 -2.27 -7.94
C LEU A 14 3.55 -3.54 -7.89
N MET A 15 3.52 -4.38 -8.93
CA MET A 15 4.40 -5.56 -9.00
C MET A 15 5.88 -5.21 -9.12
N THR A 16 6.20 -4.05 -9.72
CA THR A 16 7.59 -3.59 -9.94
C THR A 16 8.12 -2.83 -8.74
N HIS A 17 7.29 -2.00 -8.13
CA HIS A 17 7.60 -1.22 -6.94
C HIS A 17 6.38 -1.22 -6.01
N PRO A 18 6.29 -2.21 -5.10
CA PRO A 18 5.19 -2.32 -4.15
C PRO A 18 4.98 -1.05 -3.33
N ASN A 19 3.75 -0.83 -2.90
CA ASN A 19 3.45 0.23 -1.95
C ASN A 19 3.52 -0.34 -0.53
N LEU A 20 4.26 0.35 0.34
CA LEU A 20 4.36 0.01 1.75
C LEU A 20 3.59 1.02 2.58
N TYR A 21 2.71 0.54 3.45
CA TYR A 21 1.92 1.35 4.35
C TYR A 21 2.15 0.92 5.79
N ARG A 22 2.18 1.87 6.72
CA ARG A 22 2.08 1.58 8.15
C ARG A 22 0.60 1.53 8.55
N VAL A 23 0.19 0.48 9.23
CA VAL A 23 -1.24 0.20 9.51
C VAL A 23 -1.55 0.03 11.00
N ASP A 24 -0.56 0.05 11.89
CA ASP A 24 -0.81 0.03 13.35
C ASP A 24 -1.36 1.36 13.89
N ASN A 25 -1.23 2.46 13.17
CA ASN A 25 -1.65 3.80 13.60
C ASN A 25 -2.40 4.55 12.48
N LEU A 26 -3.53 3.99 12.06
CA LEU A 26 -4.40 4.63 11.06
C LEU A 26 -5.15 5.82 11.69
N SER A 27 -5.31 6.88 10.90
CA SER A 27 -6.04 8.10 11.27
C SER A 27 -7.18 8.35 10.28
N ASP A 28 -8.24 8.98 10.76
CA ASP A 28 -9.35 9.44 9.92
C ASP A 28 -9.04 10.78 9.20
N GLU A 29 -7.90 11.41 9.53
CA GLU A 29 -7.44 12.61 8.84
C GLU A 29 -7.17 12.31 7.35
N GLY A 30 -7.90 12.98 6.45
CA GLY A 30 -7.81 12.74 5.02
C GLY A 30 -8.46 11.43 4.55
N ALA A 31 -9.21 10.74 5.42
CA ALA A 31 -9.94 9.54 5.05
C ALA A 31 -11.05 9.83 4.02
N LEU A 32 -11.33 8.84 3.17
CA LEU A 32 -12.39 8.90 2.17
C LEU A 32 -13.68 8.33 2.76
N ASN A 33 -14.82 8.95 2.47
CA ASN A 33 -16.13 8.40 2.82
C ASN A 33 -16.78 7.78 1.58
N ILE A 34 -16.85 6.45 1.55
CA ILE A 34 -17.36 5.68 0.41
C ILE A 34 -18.37 4.66 0.93
N ASN A 35 -19.60 4.65 0.41
CA ASN A 35 -20.67 3.73 0.83
C ASN A 35 -20.88 3.71 2.35
N ASP A 36 -20.97 4.88 2.98
CA ASP A 36 -21.12 5.05 4.44
C ASP A 36 -19.98 4.42 5.28
N LYS A 37 -18.82 4.18 4.67
CA LYS A 37 -17.61 3.71 5.34
C LYS A 37 -16.52 4.76 5.24
N THR A 38 -15.86 5.03 6.37
CA THR A 38 -14.63 5.83 6.43
C THR A 38 -13.44 4.95 6.11
N ILE A 39 -12.71 5.29 5.04
CA ILE A 39 -11.58 4.54 4.51
C ILE A 39 -10.31 5.37 4.77
N PRO A 40 -9.44 4.94 5.71
CA PRO A 40 -8.21 5.67 6.03
C PRO A 40 -7.24 5.65 4.85
N GLN A 41 -6.49 6.74 4.67
CA GLN A 41 -5.54 6.93 3.57
C GLN A 41 -4.10 7.10 4.10
N PRO A 42 -3.43 6.03 4.59
CA PRO A 42 -2.07 6.12 5.10
C PRO A 42 -1.07 6.52 3.99
N PRO A 43 0.03 7.22 4.33
CA PRO A 43 1.04 7.59 3.36
C PRO A 43 1.81 6.38 2.85
N ILE A 44 2.21 6.42 1.58
CA ILE A 44 3.11 5.42 0.99
C ILE A 44 4.53 5.68 1.52
N LEU A 45 5.14 4.66 2.11
CA LEU A 45 6.49 4.68 2.62
C LEU A 45 7.48 4.22 1.54
N GLN A 46 8.68 4.81 1.55
CA GLN A 46 9.79 4.33 0.75
C GLN A 46 10.12 2.87 1.15
N LEU A 47 10.44 2.04 0.16
CA LEU A 47 10.89 0.66 0.35
C LEU A 47 12.33 0.63 0.92
N SER A 48 12.44 0.91 2.21
CA SER A 48 13.67 0.81 3.00
C SER A 48 13.37 0.19 4.35
N VAL A 49 14.31 -0.62 4.86
CA VAL A 49 14.23 -1.18 6.22
C VAL A 49 14.23 -0.08 7.28
N GLU A 50 14.74 1.11 6.96
CA GLU A 50 14.74 2.29 7.86
C GLU A 50 13.32 2.79 8.17
N LYS A 51 12.32 2.40 7.37
CA LYS A 51 10.91 2.74 7.61
C LYS A 51 10.20 1.70 8.48
N LEU A 52 10.84 0.57 8.77
CA LEU A 52 10.29 -0.52 9.58
C LEU A 52 10.73 -0.37 11.03
N ASN A 53 9.75 -0.37 11.94
CA ASN A 53 9.96 -0.41 13.37
C ASN A 53 9.55 -1.80 13.90
N ARG A 54 10.27 -2.30 14.89
CA ARG A 54 10.01 -3.59 15.54
C ARG A 54 8.58 -3.68 16.08
N ASP A 55 8.08 -2.59 16.65
CA ASP A 55 6.77 -2.54 17.29
C ASP A 55 5.65 -2.06 16.34
N GLY A 56 5.93 -1.94 15.04
CA GLY A 56 4.96 -1.49 14.04
C GLY A 56 4.30 -2.65 13.28
N ALA A 57 3.15 -2.37 12.66
CA ALA A 57 2.49 -3.28 11.73
C ALA A 57 2.40 -2.61 10.35
N TYR A 58 2.72 -3.37 9.30
CA TYR A 58 2.86 -2.84 7.95
C TYR A 58 2.10 -3.69 6.93
N LEU A 59 1.52 -3.03 5.93
CA LEU A 59 0.91 -3.65 4.77
C LEU A 59 1.78 -3.37 3.55
N LEU A 60 2.23 -4.43 2.89
CA LEU A 60 2.95 -4.35 1.61
C LEU A 60 2.00 -4.81 0.51
N ASP A 61 1.54 -3.87 -0.32
CA ASP A 61 0.75 -4.17 -1.51
C ASP A 61 1.67 -4.36 -2.70
N ALA A 62 1.85 -5.62 -3.11
CA ALA A 62 2.68 -6.01 -4.23
C ALA A 62 1.89 -6.25 -5.53
N GLY A 63 0.59 -5.90 -5.58
CA GLY A 63 -0.21 -5.97 -6.81
C GLY A 63 -0.42 -7.37 -7.40
N THR A 64 -0.16 -8.44 -6.64
CA THR A 64 -0.30 -9.83 -7.12
C THR A 64 -1.61 -10.48 -6.69
N VAL A 65 -2.25 -11.19 -7.64
CA VAL A 65 -3.25 -12.26 -7.41
C VAL A 65 -2.62 -13.58 -7.81
#